data_AF-A0A094NCX4-F1
#
_entry.id   AF-A0A094NCX4-F1
#
_cell.length_a   1.000
_cell.length_b   1.000
_cell.length_c   1.000
_cell.angle_alpha   90.00
_cell.angle_beta   90.00
_cell.angle_gamma   90.00
#
_symmetry.space_group_name_H-M   'P 1'
#
loop_
_entity.id
_entity.type
_entity.pdbx_description
1 polymer ?
#
loop_
_entity_poly.entity_id
_entity_poly.type
_entity_poly.pdbx_seq_one_letter_code
_entity_poly.pdbx_strand_id
1 'polypeptide(L)'
;LQGKDDKELLLQLDDQKLEQAQCHVVRVLGENDFKLSKIHVVSKSMARAVAVIGQFQKENWRKFYKGRKHKPLEQWPQMTHGCRHMQNKHKDALRLKTTNKGNKKLYPTQRFTVGA
;
A
#
# COMPACT_ATOMS: atom_id res chain seq x y z
N LEU A 1 -1.88 19.33 -1.00
CA LEU A 1 -0.79 18.80 -0.13
C LEU A 1 0.30 18.09 -0.93
N GLN A 2 -0.01 17.40 -2.02
CA GLN A 2 0.96 16.64 -2.83
C GLN A 2 1.96 17.46 -3.65
N GLY A 3 1.86 18.79 -3.66
CA GLY A 3 2.82 19.69 -4.31
C GLY A 3 3.58 20.59 -3.33
N LYS A 4 3.48 20.32 -2.02
CA LYS A 4 4.23 21.04 -0.98
C LYS A 4 5.48 20.25 -0.63
N ASP A 5 6.54 20.97 -0.26
CA ASP A 5 7.79 20.34 0.17
C ASP A 5 7.63 19.65 1.53
N ASP A 6 8.43 18.60 1.76
CA ASP A 6 8.44 17.85 3.03
C ASP A 6 8.64 18.75 4.25
N LYS A 7 9.49 19.77 4.12
CA LYS A 7 9.77 20.74 5.20
C LYS A 7 8.55 21.59 5.53
N GLU A 8 7.80 22.01 4.50
CA GLU A 8 6.57 22.77 4.69
C GLU A 8 5.47 21.93 5.33
N LEU A 9 5.40 20.64 4.98
CA LEU A 9 4.45 19.71 5.60
C LEU A 9 4.77 19.47 7.07
N LEU A 10 6.05 19.39 7.45
CA LEU A 10 6.46 19.28 8.86
C LEU A 10 6.11 20.54 9.64
N LEU A 11 6.37 21.73 9.08
CA LEU A 11 6.02 23.00 9.71
C LEU A 11 4.50 23.12 9.93
N GLN A 12 3.70 22.80 8.91
CA GLN A 12 2.23 22.77 9.02
C GLN A 12 1.73 21.82 10.10
N LEU A 13 2.45 20.71 10.31
CA LEU A 13 2.09 19.71 11.30
C LEU A 13 2.36 20.22 12.73
N ASP A 14 3.44 20.96 12.94
CA ASP A 14 3.74 21.58 14.22
C ASP A 14 2.77 22.72 14.57
N ASP A 15 2.39 23.55 13.60
CA ASP A 15 1.33 24.55 13.78
C ASP A 15 -0.02 23.91 14.15
N GLN A 16 -0.38 22.81 13.48
CA GLN A 16 -1.62 22.07 13.75
C GLN A 16 -1.64 21.43 15.14
N LYS A 17 -0.49 20.92 15.63
CA LYS A 17 -0.38 20.40 17.01
C LYS A 17 -0.62 21.49 18.04
N LEU A 18 -0.07 22.68 17.80
CA LEU A 18 -0.25 23.82 18.70
C LEU A 18 -1.71 24.27 18.76
N GLU A 19 -2.38 24.39 17.59
CA GLU A 19 -3.82 24.67 17.55
C GLU A 19 -4.65 23.58 18.25
N GLN A 20 -4.29 22.30 18.08
CA GLN A 20 -5.00 21.19 18.73
C GLN A 20 -4.88 21.27 20.26
N ALA A 21 -3.68 21.57 20.78
CA ALA A 21 -3.46 21.74 22.21
C ALA A 21 -4.31 22.88 22.77
N GLN A 22 -4.38 24.01 22.07
CA GLN A 22 -5.24 25.14 22.44
C GLN A 22 -6.72 24.76 22.46
N CYS A 23 -7.20 24.00 21.47
CA CYS A 23 -8.58 23.54 21.42
C CYS A 23 -8.90 22.55 22.56
N HIS A 24 -7.94 21.71 22.97
CA HIS A 24 -8.12 20.80 24.11
C HIS A 24 -8.27 21.54 25.44
N VAL A 25 -7.50 22.60 25.69
CA VAL A 25 -7.63 23.43 26.89
C VAL A 25 -9.03 24.05 26.98
N VAL A 26 -9.52 24.62 25.88
CA VAL A 26 -10.87 25.22 25.84
C VAL A 26 -11.96 24.18 26.08
N ARG A 27 -11.82 22.98 25.52
CA ARG A 27 -12.79 21.89 25.75
C ARG A 27 -12.92 21.54 27.23
N VAL A 28 -11.81 21.58 27.98
CA VAL A 28 -11.80 21.29 29.42
C VAL A 28 -12.48 22.41 30.22
N LEU A 29 -12.31 23.66 29.81
CA LEU A 29 -12.90 24.83 30.47
C LEU A 29 -14.39 25.02 30.13
N GLY A 30 -14.89 24.47 29.02
CA GLY A 30 -16.31 24.47 28.67
C GLY A 30 -16.84 25.81 28.15
N GLU A 31 -15.97 26.77 27.82
CA GLU A 31 -16.36 28.16 27.59
C GLU A 31 -16.66 28.53 26.12
N ASN A 32 -16.69 27.59 25.15
CA ASN A 32 -16.93 27.96 23.73
C ASN A 32 -17.29 26.80 22.77
N ASP A 33 -18.48 26.84 22.16
CA ASP A 33 -18.95 25.84 21.19
C ASP A 33 -18.24 25.90 19.83
N PHE A 34 -17.88 27.10 19.35
CA PHE A 34 -17.22 27.27 18.05
C PHE A 34 -15.87 26.54 17.99
N LYS A 35 -15.11 26.55 19.09
CA LYS A 35 -13.80 25.89 19.19
C LYS A 35 -13.90 24.36 19.26
N LEU A 36 -15.04 23.80 19.68
CA LEU A 36 -15.27 22.35 19.68
C LEU A 36 -15.41 21.80 18.25
N SER A 37 -16.09 22.53 17.38
CA SER A 37 -16.23 22.14 15.96
C SER A 37 -14.89 22.12 15.22
N LYS A 38 -13.94 22.99 15.62
CA LYS A 38 -12.59 23.10 15.04
C LYS A 38 -11.73 21.87 15.35
N ILE A 39 -11.94 21.17 16.47
CA ILE A 39 -11.16 19.97 16.87
C ILE A 39 -11.20 18.88 15.80
N HIS A 40 -12.39 18.61 15.23
CA HIS A 40 -12.56 17.59 14.20
C HIS A 40 -11.84 17.97 12.90
N VAL A 41 -11.92 19.24 12.53
CA VAL A 41 -11.26 19.77 11.33
C VAL A 41 -9.75 19.68 11.46
N VAL A 42 -9.20 20.09 12.61
CA VAL A 42 -7.76 20.03 12.91
C VAL A 42 -7.28 18.57 12.92
N SER A 43 -7.97 17.67 13.60
CA SER A 43 -7.64 16.23 13.62
C SER A 43 -7.59 15.61 12.22
N LYS A 44 -8.60 15.90 11.39
CA LYS A 44 -8.63 15.45 9.99
C LYS A 44 -7.51 16.07 9.16
N SER A 45 -7.17 17.33 9.40
CA SER A 45 -6.07 18.00 8.69
C SER A 45 -4.71 17.37 9.02
N MET A 46 -4.47 17.08 10.30
CA MET A 46 -3.24 16.43 10.78
C MET A 46 -3.13 14.99 10.25
N ALA A 47 -4.21 14.22 10.30
CA ALA A 47 -4.25 12.87 9.73
C ALA A 47 -3.93 12.88 8.23
N ARG A 48 -4.43 13.86 7.47
CA ARG A 48 -4.10 14.03 6.04
C ARG A 48 -2.63 14.37 5.84
N ALA A 49 -2.05 15.28 6.63
CA ALA A 49 -0.63 15.64 6.53
C ALA A 49 0.29 14.44 6.80
N VAL A 50 0.05 13.71 7.90
CA VAL A 50 0.81 12.48 8.24
C VAL A 50 0.68 11.42 7.14
N ALA A 51 -0.52 11.25 6.58
CA ALA A 51 -0.74 10.29 5.49
C ALA A 51 0.07 10.64 4.24
N VAL A 52 0.13 11.91 3.85
CA VAL A 52 0.92 12.36 2.68
C VAL A 52 2.41 12.16 2.92
N ILE A 53 2.93 12.51 4.11
CA ILE A 53 4.33 12.26 4.50
C ILE A 53 4.65 10.76 4.41
N GLY A 54 3.78 9.91 4.97
CA GLY A 54 3.95 8.45 4.91
C GLY A 54 3.88 7.88 3.50
N GLN A 55 3.04 8.45 2.62
CA GLN A 55 2.99 8.08 1.20
C GLN A 55 4.31 8.40 0.49
N PHE A 56 4.83 9.62 0.68
CA PHE A 56 6.09 10.06 0.08
C PHE A 56 7.28 9.22 0.54
N GLN A 57 7.39 8.95 1.85
CA GLN A 57 8.41 8.08 2.42
C GLN A 57 8.34 6.66 1.83
N LYS A 58 7.14 6.07 1.75
CA LYS A 58 6.94 4.75 1.16
C LYS A 58 7.31 4.72 -0.32
N GLU A 59 6.99 5.76 -1.07
CA GLU A 59 7.34 5.88 -2.48
C GLU A 59 8.86 5.97 -2.68
N ASN A 60 9.54 6.76 -1.84
CA ASN A 60 11.00 6.87 -1.86
C ASN A 60 11.68 5.53 -1.52
N TRP A 61 11.16 4.78 -0.54
CA TRP A 61 11.64 3.43 -0.26
C TRP A 61 11.38 2.46 -1.42
N ARG A 62 10.21 2.53 -2.07
CA ARG A 62 9.92 1.72 -3.26
C ARG A 62 10.89 2.00 -4.40
N LYS A 63 11.24 3.28 -4.62
CA LYS A 63 12.25 3.72 -5.62
C LYS A 63 13.63 3.18 -5.24
N PHE A 64 14.06 3.34 -4.00
CA PHE A 64 15.38 2.91 -3.51
C PHE A 64 15.61 1.38 -3.58
N TYR A 65 14.58 0.59 -3.25
CA TYR A 65 14.64 -0.87 -3.30
C TYR A 65 14.17 -1.47 -4.62
N LYS A 66 13.89 -0.66 -5.66
CA LYS A 66 13.48 -1.17 -6.97
C LYS A 66 14.61 -2.03 -7.56
N GLY A 67 14.27 -3.23 -8.05
CA GLY A 67 15.22 -4.18 -8.63
C GLY A 67 16.12 -4.93 -7.65
N ARG A 68 16.18 -4.55 -6.36
CA ARG A 68 16.95 -5.28 -5.36
C ARG A 68 16.24 -6.59 -4.97
N LYS A 69 17.00 -7.68 -4.85
CA LYS A 69 16.50 -9.00 -4.42
C LYS A 69 16.01 -8.97 -2.97
N HIS A 70 16.78 -8.33 -2.09
CA HIS A 70 16.48 -8.25 -0.66
C HIS A 70 15.84 -6.90 -0.35
N LYS A 71 14.58 -6.95 0.06
CA LYS A 71 13.80 -5.78 0.48
C LYS A 71 13.27 -6.02 1.89
N PRO A 72 13.06 -4.94 2.68
CA PRO A 72 12.38 -5.05 3.97
C PRO A 72 11.00 -5.71 3.82
N LEU A 73 10.54 -6.41 4.85
CA LEU A 73 9.25 -7.11 4.87
C LEU A 73 8.07 -6.17 4.57
N GLU A 74 8.15 -4.91 5.01
CA GLU A 74 7.10 -3.91 4.80
C GLU A 74 6.88 -3.53 3.32
N GLN A 75 7.91 -3.72 2.48
CA GLN A 75 7.84 -3.47 1.04
C GLN A 75 7.33 -4.70 0.26
N TRP A 76 7.13 -5.83 0.93
CA TRP A 76 6.65 -7.03 0.27
C TRP A 76 5.15 -6.94 0.00
N PRO A 77 4.65 -7.56 -1.08
CA PRO A 77 3.23 -7.71 -1.30
C PRO A 77 2.55 -8.37 -0.08
N GLN A 78 1.44 -7.79 0.36
CA GLN A 78 0.57 -8.45 1.34
C GLN A 78 -0.19 -9.56 0.62
N MET A 79 0.23 -10.79 0.89
CA MET A 79 -0.37 -12.01 0.35
C MET A 79 -0.58 -12.96 1.53
N THR A 80 -1.55 -13.86 1.39
CA THR A 80 -1.74 -14.93 2.37
C THR A 80 -0.51 -15.85 2.39
N HIS A 81 -0.29 -16.51 3.52
CA HIS A 81 0.81 -17.46 3.69
C HIS A 81 0.80 -18.53 2.58
N GLY A 82 -0.36 -19.13 2.28
CA GLY A 82 -0.51 -20.12 1.22
C GLY A 82 -0.07 -19.60 -0.15
N CYS A 83 -0.45 -18.37 -0.52
CA CYS A 83 -0.02 -17.77 -1.79
C CYS A 83 1.49 -17.51 -1.85
N ARG A 84 2.15 -17.20 -0.73
CA ARG A 84 3.61 -17.00 -0.68
C ARG A 84 4.40 -18.29 -0.87
N HIS A 85 3.88 -19.39 -0.36
CA HIS A 85 4.51 -20.72 -0.46
C HIS A 85 4.11 -21.50 -1.72
N MET A 86 3.10 -21.04 -2.45
CA MET A 86 2.72 -21.59 -3.74
C MET A 86 3.89 -21.49 -4.73
N GLN A 87 4.03 -22.49 -5.60
CA GLN A 87 5.05 -22.46 -6.64
C GLN A 87 4.78 -21.31 -7.63
N ASN A 88 5.87 -20.77 -8.20
CA ASN A 88 5.76 -19.76 -9.24
C ASN A 88 5.16 -20.40 -10.50
N LYS A 89 4.29 -19.67 -11.20
CA LYS A 89 3.68 -20.11 -12.47
C LYS A 89 4.68 -20.68 -13.48
N HIS A 90 5.90 -20.12 -13.54
CA HIS A 90 6.97 -20.63 -14.40
C HIS A 90 7.41 -22.06 -14.02
N LYS A 91 7.50 -22.35 -12.71
CA LYS A 91 7.83 -23.69 -12.21
C LYS A 91 6.67 -24.66 -12.46
N ASP A 92 5.43 -24.23 -12.23
CA ASP A 92 4.24 -25.06 -12.53
C ASP A 92 4.10 -25.36 -14.02
N ALA A 93 4.45 -24.41 -14.88
CA ALA A 93 4.43 -24.58 -16.33
C ALA A 93 5.63 -25.37 -16.86
N LEU A 94 6.66 -25.60 -16.03
CA LEU A 94 7.85 -26.34 -16.43
C LEU A 94 7.47 -27.81 -16.62
N ARG A 95 7.46 -28.26 -17.88
CA ARG A 95 7.18 -29.65 -18.25
C ARG A 95 8.48 -30.36 -18.61
N LEU A 96 8.53 -31.66 -18.33
CA LEU A 96 9.64 -32.49 -18.78
C LEU A 96 9.77 -32.42 -20.31
N LYS A 97 11.02 -32.39 -20.79
CA LYS A 97 11.33 -32.28 -22.23
C LYS A 97 10.68 -33.40 -23.05
N THR A 98 10.56 -34.60 -22.47
CA THR A 98 9.92 -35.78 -23.05
C THR A 98 8.41 -35.58 -23.26
N THR A 99 7.70 -35.04 -22.27
CA THR A 99 6.25 -34.78 -22.34
C THR A 99 5.89 -33.69 -23.36
N ASN A 100 6.73 -32.65 -23.50
CA ASN A 100 6.48 -31.54 -24.44
C ASN A 100 6.79 -31.90 -25.91
N LYS A 101 7.86 -32.67 -26.17
CA LYS A 101 8.27 -33.01 -27.55
C LYS A 101 7.53 -34.20 -28.15
N GLY A 102 7.24 -35.24 -27.35
CA GLY A 102 6.72 -36.51 -27.85
C GLY A 102 5.20 -36.55 -28.01
N ASN A 103 4.45 -36.23 -26.95
CA ASN A 103 3.03 -36.57 -26.92
C ASN A 103 2.08 -35.39 -27.18
N LYS A 104 2.31 -34.20 -26.62
CA LYS A 104 1.32 -33.10 -26.72
C LYS A 104 1.34 -32.34 -28.04
N LYS A 105 2.51 -32.27 -28.70
CA LYS A 105 2.64 -31.66 -30.03
C LYS A 105 2.14 -32.62 -31.12
N LEU A 106 2.44 -33.91 -30.96
CA LEU A 106 2.06 -34.94 -31.94
C LEU A 106 0.60 -35.36 -31.78
N TYR A 107 0.09 -35.41 -30.54
CA TYR A 107 -1.28 -35.78 -30.20
C TYR A 107 -1.95 -34.69 -29.34
N PRO A 108 -2.39 -33.57 -29.94
CA PRO A 108 -3.17 -32.58 -29.22
C PRO A 108 -4.54 -33.15 -28.85
N THR A 109 -5.04 -32.81 -27.66
CA THR A 109 -6.41 -33.15 -27.26
C THR A 109 -7.38 -32.42 -28.18
N GLN A 110 -8.02 -33.18 -29.07
CA GLN A 110 -9.05 -32.64 -29.95
C GLN A 110 -10.41 -32.68 -29.25
N ARG A 111 -11.26 -31.71 -29.58
CA ARG A 111 -12.66 -31.68 -29.11
C ARG A 111 -13.51 -32.34 -30.18
N PHE A 112 -14.33 -33.31 -29.79
CA PHE A 112 -15.25 -34.01 -30.68
C PHE A 112 -16.66 -33.98 -30.09
N THR A 113 -17.66 -34.03 -30.95
CA THR A 113 -19.05 -34.29 -30.58
C THR A 113 -19.41 -35.71 -31.01
N VAL A 114 -20.02 -36.48 -30.11
CA VAL A 114 -20.54 -37.81 -30.45
C VAL A 114 -21.94 -37.61 -31.02
N GLY A 115 -22.15 -38.05 -32.26
CA GLY A 115 -23.47 -38.01 -32.91
C GLY A 115 -24.45 -38.96 -32.21
N ALA A 116 -25.71 -38.54 -32.12
CA ALA A 116 -26.81 -39.31 -31.52
C ALA A 116 -27.20 -40.52 -32.39
#